data_AF-A0A9Y2JXH4-F1
#
_entry.id   AF-A0A9Y2JXH4-F1
#
_cell.length_a   1.000
_cell.length_b   1.000
_cell.length_c   1.000
_cell.angle_alpha   90.00
_cell.angle_beta   90.00
_cell.angle_gamma   90.00
#
_symmetry.space_group_name_H-M   'P 1'
#
loop_
_entity.id
_entity.type
_entity.pdbx_description
1 polymer ?
#
loop_
_entity_poly.entity_id
_entity_poly.type
_entity_poly.pdbx_seq_one_letter_code
_entity_poly.pdbx_strand_id
1 'polypeptide(L)'
;MAKTEDRPSNQAGPHLLAKVVRARREALGLTQDQVVELGGPSLGTQRSVENARADRYQPKTLHAIDDTLGWTRGTSLALLGKNSAVNIARRINEFDLDAFTQDAIDGTHQKLHKSALRLTPANAPASDRVVFASAGLAMGHGTAGSPAVVTADTTVTAREPSFGDRIAGLDRDDLIRLRDFIDGALYRWHQPELDGRVAHAAMEIAEASERLDNLRKQQTSIREETGQATARNDPDALKSLHSRARSVEIQIMEAESRLTMRRMEYHHLREVQDEAAAKAAKYAEGMAGAEHGEAPER
;
A
#
# COMPACT_ATOMS: atom_id res chain seq x y z
N MET A 1 -24.14 29.77 -34.58
CA MET A 1 -24.08 29.80 -33.10
C MET A 1 -23.92 28.37 -32.62
N ALA A 2 -22.68 27.96 -32.32
CA ALA A 2 -22.39 26.59 -31.90
C ALA A 2 -22.84 26.40 -30.44
N LYS A 3 -23.66 25.36 -30.21
CA LYS A 3 -24.05 24.89 -28.87
C LYS A 3 -22.79 24.47 -28.12
N THR A 4 -22.54 25.15 -27.00
CA THR A 4 -21.56 24.75 -25.99
C THR A 4 -21.89 23.33 -25.53
N GLU A 5 -21.08 22.36 -25.95
CA GLU A 5 -21.18 20.98 -25.46
C GLU A 5 -20.98 20.96 -23.94
N ASP A 6 -21.95 20.34 -23.29
CA ASP A 6 -22.01 20.08 -21.86
C ASP A 6 -20.85 19.14 -21.49
N ARG A 7 -19.73 19.69 -20.99
CA ARG A 7 -18.62 18.88 -20.49
C ARG A 7 -19.09 18.16 -19.22
N PRO A 8 -19.01 16.81 -19.14
CA PRO A 8 -19.32 16.09 -17.91
C PRO A 8 -18.44 16.66 -16.79
N SER A 9 -19.11 17.18 -15.76
CA SER A 9 -18.51 18.00 -14.74
C SER A 9 -17.49 17.18 -13.93
N ASN A 10 -16.26 17.70 -13.84
CA ASN A 10 -15.15 17.13 -13.09
C ASN A 10 -15.34 17.27 -11.56
N GLN A 11 -16.58 17.15 -11.06
CA GLN A 11 -16.99 17.48 -9.69
C GLN A 11 -16.55 16.42 -8.66
N ALA A 12 -16.23 15.20 -9.08
CA ALA A 12 -15.83 14.12 -8.17
C ALA A 12 -14.55 14.45 -7.37
N GLY A 13 -13.56 15.09 -8.00
CA GLY A 13 -12.28 15.43 -7.35
C GLY A 13 -12.44 16.41 -6.17
N PRO A 14 -13.08 17.58 -6.36
CA PRO A 14 -13.32 18.54 -5.29
C PRO A 14 -14.12 17.97 -4.11
N HIS A 15 -15.15 17.15 -4.36
CA HIS A 15 -15.95 16.52 -3.30
C HIS A 15 -15.14 15.48 -2.50
N LEU A 16 -14.29 14.69 -3.18
CA LEU A 16 -13.41 13.76 -2.50
C LEU A 16 -12.37 14.48 -1.64
N LEU A 17 -11.71 15.50 -2.18
CA LEU A 17 -10.77 16.33 -1.44
C LEU A 17 -11.44 16.91 -0.18
N ALA A 18 -12.64 17.50 -0.32
CA ALA A 18 -13.39 18.08 0.79
C ALA A 18 -13.66 17.06 1.91
N LYS A 19 -14.12 15.86 1.54
CA LYS A 19 -14.41 14.77 2.48
C LYS A 19 -13.15 14.30 3.22
N VAL A 20 -12.06 14.06 2.49
CA VAL A 20 -10.81 13.52 3.07
C VAL A 20 -10.12 14.57 3.96
N VAL A 21 -10.09 15.83 3.55
CA VAL A 21 -9.54 16.94 4.35
C VAL A 21 -10.31 17.10 5.66
N ARG A 22 -11.66 17.09 5.61
CA ARG A 22 -12.49 17.20 6.81
C ARG A 22 -12.25 16.03 7.77
N ALA A 23 -12.30 14.79 7.25
CA ALA A 23 -12.10 13.59 8.06
C ALA A 23 -10.71 13.56 8.71
N ARG A 24 -9.65 13.96 7.98
CA ARG A 24 -8.30 14.01 8.53
C ARG A 24 -8.16 15.09 9.60
N ARG A 25 -8.70 16.28 9.37
CA ARG A 25 -8.69 17.36 10.35
C ARG A 25 -9.39 16.92 11.65
N GLU A 26 -10.54 16.28 11.54
CA GLU A 26 -11.29 15.75 12.69
C GLU A 26 -10.52 14.65 13.42
N ALA A 27 -9.85 13.74 12.69
CA ALA A 27 -9.00 12.71 13.28
C ALA A 27 -7.79 13.26 14.05
N LEU A 28 -7.28 14.43 13.66
CA LEU A 28 -6.22 15.15 14.37
C LEU A 28 -6.75 16.01 15.52
N GLY A 29 -8.07 16.08 15.74
CA GLY A 29 -8.69 16.92 16.76
C GLY A 29 -8.55 18.42 16.50
N LEU A 30 -8.31 18.83 15.25
CA LEU A 30 -8.06 20.22 14.89
C LEU A 30 -9.35 20.95 14.52
N THR A 31 -9.50 22.18 15.01
CA THR A 31 -10.52 23.11 14.50
C THR A 31 -10.04 23.75 13.19
N GLN A 32 -10.94 24.39 12.45
CA GLN A 32 -10.53 25.14 11.24
C GLN A 32 -9.59 26.29 11.60
N ASP A 33 -9.83 27.00 12.69
CA ASP A 33 -8.97 28.10 13.15
C ASP A 33 -7.56 27.60 13.51
N GLN A 34 -7.45 26.44 14.15
CA GLN A 34 -6.16 25.82 14.47
C GLN A 34 -5.39 25.41 13.22
N VAL A 35 -6.06 24.97 12.15
CA VAL A 35 -5.38 24.70 10.87
C VAL A 35 -4.77 25.98 10.30
N VAL A 36 -5.45 27.12 10.41
CA VAL A 36 -4.91 28.43 10.00
C VAL A 36 -3.68 28.79 10.85
N GLU A 37 -3.76 28.61 12.18
CA GLU A 37 -2.65 28.89 13.11
C GLU A 37 -1.41 28.03 12.82
N LEU A 38 -1.61 26.78 12.35
CA LEU A 38 -0.54 25.88 11.93
C LEU A 38 0.07 26.22 10.56
N GLY A 39 -0.32 27.35 9.95
CA GLY A 39 0.18 27.80 8.65
C GLY A 39 -0.65 27.30 7.45
N GLY A 40 -1.88 26.85 7.71
CA GLY A 40 -2.82 26.39 6.70
C GLY A 40 -3.39 27.52 5.84
N PRO A 41 -4.26 27.18 4.88
CA PRO A 41 -4.95 28.19 4.08
C PRO A 41 -5.89 29.04 4.94
N SER A 42 -6.19 30.27 4.53
CA SER A 42 -7.11 31.15 5.27
C SER A 42 -8.45 30.47 5.58
N LEU A 43 -9.12 30.86 6.68
CA LEU A 43 -10.39 30.25 7.10
C LEU A 43 -11.44 30.21 5.99
N GLY A 44 -11.55 31.27 5.19
CA GLY A 44 -12.45 31.32 4.04
C GLY A 44 -12.07 30.33 2.93
N THR A 45 -10.77 30.19 2.66
CA THR A 45 -10.25 29.21 1.71
C THR A 45 -10.45 27.78 2.21
N GLN A 46 -10.16 27.50 3.49
CA GLN A 46 -10.39 26.20 4.09
C GLN A 46 -11.86 25.80 4.05
N ARG A 47 -12.78 26.71 4.39
CA ARG A 47 -14.22 26.48 4.24
C ARG A 47 -14.63 26.22 2.79
N SER A 48 -13.99 26.89 1.84
CA SER A 48 -14.25 26.62 0.41
C SER A 48 -13.79 25.21 0.01
N VAL A 49 -12.61 24.78 0.46
CA VAL A 49 -12.07 23.44 0.25
C VAL A 49 -12.96 22.37 0.90
N GLU A 50 -13.25 22.50 2.20
CA GLU A 50 -14.03 21.51 2.97
C GLU A 50 -15.50 21.43 2.54
N ASN A 51 -15.99 22.38 1.75
CA ASN A 51 -17.34 22.36 1.17
C ASN A 51 -17.34 22.14 -0.35
N ALA A 52 -16.18 21.83 -0.95
CA ALA A 52 -16.02 21.65 -2.40
C ALA A 52 -16.56 22.83 -3.24
N ARG A 53 -16.41 24.07 -2.74
CA ARG A 53 -16.98 25.27 -3.38
C ARG A 53 -16.05 25.94 -4.39
N ALA A 54 -14.79 25.52 -4.50
CA ALA A 54 -13.86 26.08 -5.48
C ALA A 54 -13.74 25.18 -6.71
N ASP A 55 -13.88 25.79 -7.89
CA ASP A 55 -13.67 25.11 -9.17
C ASP A 55 -12.19 24.80 -9.44
N ARG A 56 -11.29 25.61 -8.87
CA ARG A 56 -9.84 25.45 -8.97
C ARG A 56 -9.16 25.87 -7.67
N TYR A 57 -8.13 25.11 -7.30
CA TYR A 57 -7.29 25.38 -6.13
C TYR A 57 -5.91 25.84 -6.59
N GLN A 58 -5.36 26.85 -5.94
CA GLN A 58 -3.99 27.28 -6.19
C GLN A 58 -3.01 26.23 -5.62
N PRO A 59 -1.88 25.92 -6.30
CA PRO A 59 -0.89 24.95 -5.78
C PRO A 59 -0.42 25.28 -4.37
N LYS A 60 -0.24 26.57 -4.06
CA LYS A 60 0.10 27.05 -2.71
C LYS A 60 -0.92 26.63 -1.64
N THR A 61 -2.21 26.68 -1.96
CA THR A 61 -3.28 26.24 -1.06
C THR A 61 -3.22 24.74 -0.83
N LEU A 62 -2.98 23.95 -1.87
CA LEU A 62 -2.86 22.50 -1.77
C LEU A 62 -1.65 22.09 -0.93
N HIS A 63 -0.50 22.76 -1.11
CA HIS A 63 0.68 22.51 -0.28
C HIS A 63 0.46 22.89 1.18
N ALA A 64 -0.22 24.02 1.45
CA ALA A 64 -0.54 24.40 2.83
C ALA A 64 -1.47 23.39 3.51
N ILE A 65 -2.40 22.78 2.77
CA ILE A 65 -3.24 21.69 3.28
C ILE A 65 -2.40 20.43 3.55
N ASP A 66 -1.54 20.05 2.61
CA ASP A 66 -0.68 18.88 2.79
C ASP A 66 0.22 19.04 4.02
N ASP A 67 0.90 20.19 4.14
CA ASP A 67 1.83 20.47 5.24
C ASP A 67 1.10 20.49 6.61
N THR A 68 -0.08 21.12 6.71
CA THR A 68 -0.83 21.20 7.99
C THR A 68 -1.49 19.90 8.43
N LEU A 69 -1.90 19.06 7.49
CA LEU A 69 -2.52 17.76 7.80
C LEU A 69 -1.50 16.62 7.97
N GLY A 70 -0.20 16.94 7.87
CA GLY A 70 0.89 15.99 7.95
C GLY A 70 0.90 15.02 6.78
N TRP A 71 0.47 15.47 5.60
CA TRP A 71 0.55 14.70 4.37
C TRP A 71 1.79 15.08 3.58
N THR A 72 2.23 14.16 2.74
CA THR A 72 3.25 14.43 1.74
C THR A 72 2.73 15.43 0.73
N ARG A 73 3.57 16.41 0.36
CA ARG A 73 3.26 17.40 -0.66
C ARG A 73 2.76 16.75 -1.96
N GLY A 74 1.73 17.33 -2.54
CA GLY A 74 1.03 16.85 -3.72
C GLY A 74 -0.07 15.84 -3.41
N THR A 75 -0.33 15.48 -2.15
CA THR A 75 -1.41 14.52 -1.80
C THR A 75 -2.76 15.13 -2.14
N SER A 76 -3.00 16.37 -1.74
CA SER A 76 -4.21 17.11 -2.08
C SER A 76 -4.38 17.28 -3.59
N LEU A 77 -3.29 17.42 -4.35
CA LEU A 77 -3.35 17.48 -5.81
C LEU A 77 -3.76 16.13 -6.42
N ALA A 78 -3.25 15.01 -5.89
CA ALA A 78 -3.63 13.68 -6.35
C ALA A 78 -5.11 13.38 -6.07
N LEU A 79 -5.66 13.87 -4.95
CA LEU A 79 -7.08 13.78 -4.60
C LEU A 79 -8.00 14.50 -5.60
N LEU A 80 -7.49 15.54 -6.27
CA LEU A 80 -8.22 16.28 -7.31
C LEU A 80 -8.16 15.62 -8.69
N GLY A 81 -7.25 14.66 -8.91
CA GLY A 81 -7.09 13.99 -10.20
C GLY A 81 -8.32 13.14 -10.57
N LYS A 82 -8.58 12.96 -11.87
CA LYS A 82 -9.73 12.17 -12.39
C LYS A 82 -9.76 10.71 -11.93
N ASN A 83 -8.64 10.18 -11.42
CA ASN A 83 -8.46 8.82 -10.92
C ASN A 83 -8.09 8.82 -9.43
N SER A 84 -8.60 9.78 -8.65
CA SER A 84 -8.13 9.99 -7.29
C SER A 84 -8.24 8.78 -6.37
N ALA A 85 -9.25 7.91 -6.51
CA ALA A 85 -9.29 6.63 -5.78
C ALA A 85 -8.09 5.71 -6.12
N VAL A 86 -7.74 5.59 -7.40
CA VAL A 86 -6.60 4.79 -7.88
C VAL A 86 -5.26 5.42 -7.49
N ASN A 87 -5.16 6.75 -7.54
CA ASN A 87 -3.95 7.47 -7.16
C ASN A 87 -3.68 7.44 -5.65
N ILE A 88 -4.73 7.45 -4.80
CA ILE A 88 -4.60 7.27 -3.35
C ILE A 88 -4.13 5.86 -3.03
N ALA A 89 -4.77 4.83 -3.60
CA ALA A 89 -4.37 3.44 -3.40
C ALA A 89 -2.91 3.21 -3.83
N ARG A 90 -2.50 3.79 -4.96
CA ARG A 90 -1.11 3.74 -5.44
C ARG A 90 -0.12 4.47 -4.53
N ARG A 91 -0.48 5.65 -4.00
CA ARG A 91 0.42 6.45 -3.15
C ARG A 91 0.51 5.99 -1.71
N ILE A 92 -0.53 5.37 -1.15
CA ILE A 92 -0.44 4.69 0.15
C ILE A 92 0.57 3.54 0.02
N ASN A 93 0.55 2.81 -1.10
CA ASN A 93 1.56 1.79 -1.37
C ASN A 93 2.97 2.37 -1.63
N GLU A 94 3.12 3.53 -2.27
CA GLU A 94 4.44 4.20 -2.44
C GLU A 94 4.99 4.78 -1.13
N PHE A 95 4.13 5.23 -0.19
CA PHE A 95 4.58 5.78 1.10
C PHE A 95 5.04 4.72 2.10
N ASP A 96 4.46 3.52 2.05
CA ASP A 96 5.04 2.36 2.74
C ASP A 96 6.37 1.95 2.08
N LEU A 97 6.51 2.09 0.75
CA LEU A 97 7.75 1.73 0.07
C LEU A 97 8.91 2.69 0.35
N ASP A 98 8.73 4.02 0.35
CA ASP A 98 9.85 4.98 0.47
C ASP A 98 10.37 5.10 1.92
N ALA A 99 9.47 5.08 2.91
CA ALA A 99 9.87 5.10 4.33
C ALA A 99 10.51 3.76 4.74
N PHE A 100 10.04 2.64 4.19
CA PHE A 100 10.63 1.33 4.40
C PHE A 100 11.91 1.13 3.57
N THR A 101 12.01 1.63 2.34
CA THR A 101 13.22 1.49 1.52
C THR A 101 14.34 2.35 2.03
N GLN A 102 14.12 3.58 2.52
CA GLN A 102 15.24 4.34 3.09
C GLN A 102 15.78 3.70 4.38
N ASP A 103 14.90 3.24 5.28
CA ASP A 103 15.29 2.55 6.53
C ASP A 103 15.81 1.12 6.28
N ALA A 104 15.31 0.42 5.26
CA ALA A 104 15.83 -0.88 4.83
C ALA A 104 17.12 -0.74 4.02
N ILE A 105 17.33 0.30 3.22
CA ILE A 105 18.59 0.57 2.51
C ILE A 105 19.65 0.98 3.54
N ASP A 106 19.34 1.87 4.48
CA ASP A 106 20.27 2.28 5.53
C ASP A 106 20.55 1.13 6.52
N GLY A 107 19.53 0.35 6.88
CA GLY A 107 19.66 -0.85 7.69
C GLY A 107 20.41 -2.00 6.98
N THR A 108 20.24 -2.15 5.66
CA THR A 108 20.94 -3.15 4.84
C THR A 108 22.37 -2.70 4.55
N HIS A 109 22.62 -1.42 4.34
CA HIS A 109 23.97 -0.85 4.27
C HIS A 109 24.71 -1.03 5.59
N GLN A 110 24.07 -0.80 6.73
CA GLN A 110 24.69 -0.99 8.05
C GLN A 110 24.94 -2.48 8.36
N LYS A 111 24.01 -3.38 7.99
CA LYS A 111 24.16 -4.85 8.14
C LYS A 111 25.20 -5.43 7.17
N LEU A 112 25.26 -4.96 5.92
CA LEU A 112 26.28 -5.35 4.94
C LEU A 112 27.66 -4.80 5.34
N HIS A 113 27.76 -3.57 5.82
CA HIS A 113 29.03 -3.01 6.29
C HIS A 113 29.54 -3.75 7.54
N LYS A 114 28.65 -4.09 8.48
CA LYS A 114 28.97 -4.87 9.70
C LYS A 114 29.26 -6.35 9.40
N SER A 115 28.72 -6.91 8.32
CA SER A 115 29.00 -8.27 7.86
C SER A 115 30.27 -8.34 7.00
N ALA A 116 30.54 -7.32 6.19
CA ALA A 116 31.79 -7.16 5.43
C ALA A 116 32.99 -6.91 6.37
N LEU A 117 32.80 -6.19 7.48
CA LEU A 117 33.82 -6.06 8.54
C LEU A 117 34.06 -7.36 9.32
N ARG A 118 33.10 -8.31 9.32
CA ARG A 118 33.27 -9.65 9.94
C ARG A 118 33.86 -10.70 9.00
N LEU A 119 33.87 -10.42 7.68
CA LEU A 119 34.50 -11.26 6.66
C LEU A 119 35.83 -10.64 6.23
N THR A 120 36.75 -10.48 7.18
CA THR A 120 38.18 -10.41 6.83
C THR A 120 38.65 -11.83 6.44
N PRO A 121 39.56 -11.98 5.46
CA PRO A 121 39.87 -13.25 4.81
C PRO A 121 40.66 -14.26 5.66
N ALA A 122 40.68 -14.10 6.99
CA ALA A 122 41.49 -14.90 7.88
C ALA A 122 40.81 -16.18 8.41
N ASN A 123 39.50 -16.41 8.20
CA ASN A 123 38.81 -17.49 8.93
C ASN A 123 37.70 -18.28 8.20
N ALA A 124 37.66 -18.31 6.87
CA ALA A 124 36.73 -19.18 6.14
C ALA A 124 37.42 -20.47 5.66
N PRO A 125 36.83 -21.68 5.87
CA PRO A 125 37.38 -22.94 5.37
C PRO A 125 37.33 -23.00 3.83
N ALA A 126 38.34 -23.65 3.23
CA ALA A 126 38.63 -23.62 1.80
C ALA A 126 37.50 -24.15 0.88
N SER A 127 36.51 -24.87 1.42
CA SER A 127 35.42 -25.48 0.64
C SER A 127 34.34 -24.49 0.19
N ASP A 128 34.20 -23.33 0.82
CA ASP A 128 33.13 -22.34 0.51
C ASP A 128 33.56 -21.24 -0.48
N ARG A 129 34.79 -21.29 -0.99
CA ARG A 129 35.31 -20.28 -1.92
C ARG A 129 34.81 -20.43 -3.37
N VAL A 130 34.04 -21.48 -3.68
CA VAL A 130 33.72 -21.84 -5.07
C VAL A 130 32.31 -21.41 -5.50
N VAL A 131 31.37 -21.13 -4.59
CA VAL A 131 29.95 -20.93 -4.96
C VAL A 131 29.63 -19.49 -5.39
N PHE A 132 30.40 -18.48 -4.96
CA PHE A 132 30.14 -17.08 -5.35
C PHE A 132 30.73 -16.68 -6.72
N ALA A 133 31.46 -17.55 -7.40
CA ALA A 133 32.06 -17.25 -8.72
C ALA A 133 31.25 -17.79 -9.91
N SER A 134 30.24 -18.64 -9.70
CA SER A 134 29.63 -19.41 -10.80
C SER A 134 28.34 -18.83 -11.38
N ALA A 135 27.74 -17.80 -10.76
CA ALA A 135 26.49 -17.20 -11.25
C ALA A 135 26.69 -16.09 -12.30
N GLY A 136 27.94 -15.71 -12.61
CA GLY A 136 28.27 -14.64 -13.56
C GLY A 136 28.71 -15.11 -14.95
N LEU A 137 28.76 -16.42 -15.22
CA LEU A 137 29.48 -16.95 -16.38
C LEU A 137 28.70 -18.03 -17.14
N ALA A 138 27.50 -17.68 -17.61
CA ALA A 138 26.76 -18.54 -18.53
C ALA A 138 25.87 -17.72 -19.47
N MET A 139 26.48 -16.90 -20.33
CA MET A 139 25.93 -16.42 -21.62
C MET A 139 27.11 -15.91 -22.46
N GLY A 140 27.93 -16.84 -22.97
CA GLY A 140 29.03 -16.56 -23.89
C GLY A 140 28.89 -17.46 -25.11
N HIS A 141 28.66 -16.87 -26.28
CA HIS A 141 28.56 -17.56 -27.56
C HIS A 141 29.79 -18.42 -27.86
N GLY A 142 29.55 -19.66 -28.28
CA GLY A 142 30.59 -20.58 -28.69
C GLY A 142 31.30 -20.16 -29.98
N THR A 143 32.63 -20.10 -29.92
CA THR A 143 33.53 -20.28 -31.06
C THR A 143 34.58 -21.29 -30.66
N ALA A 144 34.60 -22.43 -31.36
CA ALA A 144 35.64 -23.44 -31.24
C ALA A 144 36.91 -22.94 -31.94
N GLY A 145 38.03 -22.85 -31.21
CA GLY A 145 39.34 -22.51 -31.76
C GLY A 145 40.46 -22.75 -30.74
N SER A 146 41.45 -23.55 -31.15
CA SER A 146 42.73 -23.94 -30.56
C SER A 146 43.27 -23.26 -29.27
N PRO A 147 44.02 -24.01 -28.43
CA PRO A 147 44.68 -23.46 -27.25
C PRO A 147 45.88 -22.58 -27.64
N ALA A 148 45.72 -21.26 -27.59
CA ALA A 148 46.83 -20.34 -27.61
C ALA A 148 47.47 -20.26 -26.21
N VAL A 149 48.79 -20.46 -26.16
CA VAL A 149 49.64 -20.24 -25.00
C VAL A 149 49.52 -18.78 -24.57
N VAL A 150 48.91 -18.54 -23.41
CA VAL A 150 48.80 -17.21 -22.80
C VAL A 150 50.08 -16.95 -22.01
N THR A 151 50.93 -16.06 -22.53
CA THR A 151 52.04 -15.47 -21.78
C THR A 151 51.50 -14.49 -20.74
N ALA A 152 51.97 -14.63 -19.52
CA ALA A 152 51.60 -13.81 -18.37
C ALA A 152 52.23 -12.42 -18.45
N ASP A 153 51.55 -11.45 -19.10
CA ASP A 153 51.66 -10.03 -18.72
C ASP A 153 50.54 -9.19 -19.35
N THR A 154 49.31 -9.35 -18.88
CA THR A 154 48.26 -8.34 -19.07
C THR A 154 47.17 -8.54 -18.02
N THR A 155 47.25 -7.81 -16.90
CA THR A 155 46.11 -7.67 -16.00
C THR A 155 45.09 -6.75 -16.65
N VAL A 156 44.31 -7.29 -17.59
CA VAL A 156 43.09 -6.63 -18.08
C VAL A 156 42.06 -6.76 -16.96
N THR A 157 41.96 -5.75 -16.11
CA THR A 157 40.78 -5.56 -15.26
C THR A 157 39.63 -5.17 -16.17
N ALA A 158 39.03 -6.15 -16.85
CA ALA A 158 37.77 -5.95 -17.55
C ALA A 158 36.75 -5.56 -16.48
N ARG A 159 36.44 -4.27 -16.41
CA ARG A 159 35.44 -3.74 -15.50
C ARG A 159 34.12 -4.40 -15.88
N GLU A 160 33.54 -5.17 -14.96
CA GLU A 160 32.20 -5.69 -15.21
C GLU A 160 31.27 -4.54 -15.57
N PRO A 161 30.45 -4.68 -16.62
CA PRO A 161 29.49 -3.67 -16.97
C PRO A 161 28.59 -3.39 -15.77
N SER A 162 28.37 -2.11 -15.49
CA SER A 162 27.47 -1.71 -14.42
C SER A 162 26.06 -2.25 -14.71
N PHE A 163 25.21 -2.33 -13.69
CA PHE A 163 23.81 -2.71 -13.89
C PHE A 163 23.11 -1.80 -14.92
N GLY A 164 23.46 -0.50 -14.92
CA GLY A 164 22.99 0.46 -15.92
C GLY A 164 23.43 0.12 -17.34
N ASP A 165 24.69 -0.30 -17.53
CA ASP A 165 25.23 -0.70 -18.83
C ASP A 165 24.56 -1.98 -19.34
N ARG A 166 24.20 -2.90 -18.44
CA ARG A 166 23.46 -4.13 -18.77
C ARG A 166 22.01 -3.84 -19.17
N ILE A 167 21.35 -2.88 -18.53
CA ILE A 167 19.97 -2.47 -18.87
C ILE A 167 19.93 -1.69 -20.19
N ALA A 168 20.93 -0.85 -20.46
CA ALA A 168 20.95 0.01 -21.65
C ALA A 168 20.96 -0.75 -22.98
N GLY A 169 21.37 -2.03 -22.98
CA GLY A 169 21.35 -2.91 -24.14
C GLY A 169 20.08 -3.75 -24.31
N LEU A 170 19.13 -3.69 -23.38
CA LEU A 170 17.90 -4.47 -23.45
C LEU A 170 16.91 -3.83 -24.43
N ASP A 171 16.27 -4.65 -25.26
CA ASP A 171 15.17 -4.20 -26.07
C ASP A 171 13.88 -4.04 -25.24
N ARG A 172 12.80 -3.60 -25.89
CA ARG A 172 11.52 -3.37 -25.21
C ARG A 172 10.96 -4.65 -24.58
N ASP A 173 11.13 -5.79 -25.23
CA ASP A 173 10.55 -7.05 -24.78
C ASP A 173 11.35 -7.60 -23.59
N ASP A 174 12.68 -7.44 -23.61
CA ASP A 174 13.55 -7.75 -22.48
C ASP A 174 13.29 -6.84 -21.27
N LEU A 175 13.03 -5.54 -21.49
CA LEU A 175 12.63 -4.63 -20.42
C LEU A 175 11.28 -5.01 -19.81
N ILE A 176 10.33 -5.48 -20.62
CA ILE A 176 9.03 -5.99 -20.13
C ILE A 176 9.26 -7.24 -19.26
N ARG A 177 10.08 -8.19 -19.71
CA ARG A 177 10.42 -9.41 -18.95
C ARG A 177 11.14 -9.09 -17.64
N LEU A 178 12.07 -8.14 -17.65
CA LEU A 178 12.79 -7.70 -16.46
C LEU A 178 11.84 -7.05 -15.45
N ARG A 179 10.92 -6.18 -15.90
CA ARG A 179 9.88 -5.60 -15.05
C ARG A 179 9.03 -6.69 -14.41
N ASP A 180 8.52 -7.63 -15.22
CA ASP A 180 7.64 -8.69 -14.74
C ASP A 180 8.37 -9.64 -13.77
N PHE A 181 9.67 -9.90 -13.97
CA PHE A 181 10.50 -10.64 -13.01
C PHE A 181 10.64 -9.90 -11.68
N ILE A 182 10.95 -8.60 -11.71
CA ILE A 182 11.07 -7.77 -10.50
C ILE A 182 9.73 -7.74 -9.76
N ASP A 183 8.62 -7.52 -10.47
CA ASP A 183 7.27 -7.52 -9.91
C ASP A 183 6.94 -8.86 -9.24
N GLY A 184 7.29 -9.99 -9.88
CA GLY A 184 7.11 -11.33 -9.30
C GLY A 184 8.00 -11.61 -8.08
N ALA A 185 9.23 -11.10 -8.06
CA ALA A 185 10.14 -11.22 -6.92
C ALA A 185 9.68 -10.38 -5.73
N LEU A 186 9.28 -9.13 -5.98
CA LEU A 186 8.71 -8.23 -4.97
C LEU A 186 7.43 -8.82 -4.39
N TYR A 187 6.56 -9.40 -5.22
CA TYR A 187 5.36 -10.09 -4.72
C TYR A 187 5.69 -11.20 -3.73
N ARG A 188 6.59 -12.14 -4.11
CA ARG A 188 7.01 -13.23 -3.21
C ARG A 188 7.61 -12.71 -1.91
N TRP A 189 8.32 -11.59 -1.95
CA TRP A 189 8.89 -10.96 -0.77
C TRP A 189 7.81 -10.40 0.17
N HIS A 190 6.79 -9.72 -0.38
CA HIS A 190 5.73 -9.08 0.42
C HIS A 190 4.54 -10.00 0.74
N GLN A 191 4.46 -11.18 0.12
CA GLN A 191 3.36 -12.12 0.32
C GLN A 191 3.10 -12.46 1.80
N PRO A 192 4.11 -12.76 2.65
CA PRO A 192 3.87 -13.06 4.07
C PRO A 192 3.26 -11.89 4.84
N GLU A 193 3.60 -10.66 4.47
CA GLU A 193 3.07 -9.45 5.09
C GLU A 193 1.60 -9.22 4.68
N LEU A 194 1.30 -9.40 3.38
CA LEU A 194 -0.06 -9.30 2.87
C LEU A 194 -0.96 -10.38 3.48
N ASP A 195 -0.48 -11.63 3.56
CA ASP A 195 -1.18 -12.73 4.21
C ASP A 195 -1.45 -12.43 5.70
N GLY A 196 -0.47 -11.86 6.40
CA GLY A 196 -0.61 -11.40 7.77
C GLY A 196 -1.69 -10.33 7.94
N ARG A 197 -1.76 -9.35 7.02
CA ARG A 197 -2.79 -8.30 7.03
C ARG A 197 -4.18 -8.85 6.75
N VAL A 198 -4.32 -9.77 5.78
CA VAL A 198 -5.60 -10.44 5.48
C VAL A 198 -6.07 -11.26 6.68
N ALA A 199 -5.18 -12.01 7.32
CA ALA A 199 -5.48 -12.79 8.52
C ALA A 199 -5.91 -11.91 9.69
N HIS A 200 -5.20 -10.79 9.92
CA HIS A 200 -5.55 -9.82 10.95
C HIS A 200 -6.93 -9.20 10.71
N ALA A 201 -7.22 -8.74 9.49
CA ALA A 201 -8.52 -8.17 9.14
C ALA A 201 -9.65 -9.20 9.32
N ALA A 202 -9.42 -10.48 8.95
CA ALA A 202 -10.38 -11.55 9.17
C ALA A 202 -10.67 -11.79 10.66
N MET A 203 -9.63 -11.76 11.50
CA MET A 203 -9.75 -11.89 12.96
C MET A 203 -10.56 -10.73 13.55
N GLU A 204 -10.28 -9.48 13.15
CA GLU A 204 -11.04 -8.31 13.62
C GLU A 204 -12.52 -8.37 13.19
N ILE A 205 -12.81 -8.88 11.99
CA ILE A 205 -14.19 -9.11 11.54
C ILE A 205 -14.91 -10.14 12.43
N ALA A 206 -14.21 -11.22 12.81
CA ALA A 206 -14.78 -12.25 13.68
C ALA A 206 -15.08 -11.69 15.07
N GLU A 207 -14.14 -10.97 15.68
CA GLU A 207 -14.32 -10.33 17.00
C GLU A 207 -15.46 -9.29 16.97
N ALA A 208 -15.50 -8.45 15.94
CA ALA A 208 -16.55 -7.46 15.78
C ALA A 208 -17.94 -8.10 15.59
N SER A 209 -18.00 -9.23 14.89
CA SER A 209 -19.23 -10.00 14.70
C SER A 209 -19.71 -10.62 16.02
N GLU A 210 -18.81 -11.23 16.80
CA GLU A 210 -19.14 -11.77 18.12
C GLU A 210 -19.64 -10.68 19.08
N ARG A 211 -18.97 -9.53 19.09
CA ARG A 211 -19.40 -8.37 19.89
C ARG A 211 -20.80 -7.91 19.53
N LEU A 212 -21.11 -7.85 18.23
CA LEU A 212 -22.44 -7.46 17.74
C LEU A 212 -23.52 -8.45 18.20
N ASP A 213 -23.23 -9.75 18.15
CA ASP A 213 -24.16 -10.79 18.62
C ASP A 213 -24.41 -10.67 20.13
N ASN A 214 -23.37 -10.38 20.92
CA ASN A 214 -23.51 -10.17 22.36
C ASN A 214 -24.36 -8.92 22.67
N LEU A 215 -24.18 -7.83 21.93
CA LEU A 215 -25.01 -6.63 22.08
C LEU A 215 -26.47 -6.87 21.73
N ARG A 216 -26.74 -7.65 20.68
CA ARG A 216 -28.11 -8.05 20.30
C ARG A 216 -28.78 -8.91 21.38
N LYS A 217 -28.03 -9.83 22.00
CA LYS A 217 -28.53 -10.59 23.17
C LYS A 217 -28.88 -9.67 24.34
N GLN A 218 -28.03 -8.68 24.64
CA GLN A 218 -28.32 -7.68 25.67
C GLN A 218 -29.58 -6.87 25.34
N GLN A 219 -29.77 -6.47 24.08
CA GLN A 219 -30.97 -5.78 23.62
C GLN A 219 -32.24 -6.62 23.85
N THR A 220 -32.19 -7.92 23.57
CA THR A 220 -33.29 -8.86 23.86
C THR A 220 -33.57 -8.96 25.36
N SER A 221 -32.55 -9.10 26.20
CA SER A 221 -32.69 -9.11 27.67
C SER A 221 -33.36 -7.83 28.18
N ILE A 222 -32.92 -6.66 27.70
CA ILE A 222 -33.51 -5.37 28.07
C ILE A 222 -34.99 -5.31 27.66
N ARG A 223 -35.35 -5.87 26.51
CA ARG A 223 -36.75 -5.93 26.04
C ARG A 223 -37.62 -6.80 26.94
N GLU A 224 -37.11 -7.94 27.40
CA GLU A 224 -37.79 -8.82 28.35
C GLU A 224 -37.96 -8.14 29.72
N GLU A 225 -36.90 -7.54 30.26
CA GLU A 225 -36.92 -6.75 31.50
C GLU A 225 -37.94 -5.60 31.41
N THR A 226 -38.01 -4.94 30.25
CA THR A 226 -38.98 -3.87 29.99
C THR A 226 -40.41 -4.39 30.07
N GLY A 227 -40.70 -5.54 29.45
CA GLY A 227 -42.01 -6.19 29.55
C GLY A 227 -42.41 -6.52 30.99
N GLN A 228 -41.46 -7.01 31.80
CA GLN A 228 -41.69 -7.28 33.22
C GLN A 228 -41.94 -6.00 34.04
N ALA A 229 -41.17 -4.94 33.80
CA ALA A 229 -41.34 -3.65 34.47
C ALA A 229 -42.68 -2.99 34.12
N THR A 230 -43.11 -3.08 32.85
CA THR A 230 -44.44 -2.64 32.42
C THR A 230 -45.54 -3.40 33.14
N ALA A 231 -45.42 -4.73 33.26
CA ALA A 231 -46.40 -5.55 33.97
C ALA A 231 -46.52 -5.20 35.47
N ARG A 232 -45.43 -4.73 36.09
CA ARG A 232 -45.39 -4.28 37.49
C ARG A 232 -45.80 -2.82 37.69
N ASN A 233 -45.98 -2.07 36.59
CA ASN A 233 -46.28 -0.64 36.61
C ASN A 233 -45.20 0.18 37.36
N ASP A 234 -43.92 -0.16 37.16
CA ASP A 234 -42.77 0.47 37.83
C ASP A 234 -42.12 1.53 36.90
N PRO A 235 -42.42 2.83 37.08
CA PRO A 235 -41.97 3.88 36.17
C PRO A 235 -40.46 4.16 36.27
N ASP A 236 -39.84 3.92 37.43
CA ASP A 236 -38.42 4.21 37.61
C ASP A 236 -37.55 3.10 37.03
N ALA A 237 -37.98 1.84 37.13
CA ALA A 237 -37.38 0.75 36.37
C ALA A 237 -37.45 1.00 34.85
N LEU A 238 -38.60 1.46 34.34
CA LEU A 238 -38.77 1.78 32.91
C LEU A 238 -37.82 2.89 32.43
N LYS A 239 -37.63 3.96 33.21
CA LYS A 239 -36.65 5.02 32.86
C LYS A 239 -35.22 4.48 32.78
N SER A 240 -34.82 3.65 33.74
CA SER A 240 -33.50 3.03 33.79
C SER A 240 -33.27 2.11 32.57
N LEU A 241 -34.25 1.26 32.27
CA LEU A 241 -34.21 0.35 31.11
C LEU A 241 -34.18 1.11 29.78
N HIS A 242 -34.91 2.21 29.65
CA HIS A 242 -34.88 3.05 28.46
C HIS A 242 -33.51 3.68 28.22
N SER A 243 -32.85 4.13 29.28
CA SER A 243 -31.47 4.64 29.21
C SER A 243 -30.49 3.54 28.76
N ARG A 244 -30.58 2.35 29.35
CA ARG A 244 -29.79 1.17 28.96
C ARG A 244 -30.03 0.78 27.50
N ALA A 245 -31.30 0.76 27.06
CA ALA A 245 -31.66 0.42 25.68
C ALA A 245 -31.01 1.36 24.67
N ARG A 246 -31.10 2.69 24.89
CA ARG A 246 -30.44 3.69 24.04
C ARG A 246 -28.92 3.51 24.00
N SER A 247 -28.30 3.21 25.14
CA SER A 247 -26.86 2.98 25.20
C SER A 247 -26.44 1.76 24.38
N VAL A 248 -27.17 0.64 24.49
CA VAL A 248 -26.91 -0.57 23.68
C VAL A 248 -27.16 -0.32 22.20
N GLU A 249 -28.19 0.45 21.84
CA GLU A 249 -28.48 0.81 20.44
C GLU A 249 -27.33 1.60 19.80
N ILE A 250 -26.78 2.59 20.50
CA ILE A 250 -25.59 3.33 20.05
C ILE A 250 -24.40 2.37 19.87
N GLN A 251 -24.17 1.47 20.82
CA GLN A 251 -23.07 0.50 20.72
C GLN A 251 -23.24 -0.48 19.54
N ILE A 252 -24.47 -0.89 19.24
CA ILE A 252 -24.80 -1.72 18.07
C ILE A 252 -24.46 -0.96 16.79
N MET A 253 -24.90 0.30 16.66
CA MET A 253 -24.61 1.13 15.49
C MET A 253 -23.09 1.30 15.27
N GLU A 254 -22.33 1.57 16.34
CA GLU A 254 -20.88 1.68 16.27
C GLU A 254 -20.20 0.36 15.86
N ALA A 255 -20.68 -0.77 16.39
CA ALA A 255 -20.16 -2.09 16.06
C ALA A 255 -20.45 -2.44 14.59
N GLU A 256 -21.65 -2.15 14.09
CA GLU A 256 -22.03 -2.38 12.68
C GLU A 256 -21.21 -1.51 11.72
N SER A 257 -20.97 -0.25 12.07
CA SER A 257 -20.09 0.65 11.30
C SER A 257 -18.66 0.12 11.23
N ARG A 258 -18.08 -0.27 12.38
CA ARG A 258 -16.74 -0.88 12.44
C ARG A 258 -16.65 -2.16 11.63
N LEU A 259 -17.62 -3.05 11.76
CA LEU A 259 -17.68 -4.31 11.01
C LEU A 259 -17.74 -4.06 9.50
N THR A 260 -18.52 -3.07 9.06
CA THR A 260 -18.61 -2.69 7.65
C THR A 260 -17.26 -2.20 7.11
N MET A 261 -16.59 -1.30 7.84
CA MET A 261 -15.28 -0.79 7.45
C MET A 261 -14.23 -1.91 7.36
N ARG A 262 -14.20 -2.81 8.35
CA ARG A 262 -13.25 -3.94 8.34
C ARG A 262 -13.54 -4.94 7.22
N ARG A 263 -14.80 -5.20 6.89
CA ARG A 263 -15.17 -6.02 5.72
C ARG A 263 -14.68 -5.39 4.41
N MET A 264 -14.83 -4.08 4.24
CA MET A 264 -14.33 -3.38 3.06
C MET A 264 -12.80 -3.50 2.94
N GLU A 265 -12.08 -3.32 4.05
CA GLU A 265 -10.62 -3.48 4.09
C GLU A 265 -10.20 -4.92 3.76
N TYR A 266 -10.85 -5.92 4.35
CA TYR A 266 -10.60 -7.33 4.06
C TYR A 266 -10.80 -7.65 2.58
N HIS A 267 -11.91 -7.20 1.98
CA HIS A 267 -12.17 -7.43 0.56
C HIS A 267 -11.12 -6.76 -0.33
N HIS A 268 -10.71 -5.53 0.01
CA HIS A 268 -9.65 -4.85 -0.72
C HIS A 268 -8.31 -5.59 -0.63
N LEU A 269 -7.90 -6.01 0.56
CA LEU A 269 -6.66 -6.78 0.75
C LEU A 269 -6.70 -8.10 -0.02
N ARG A 270 -7.85 -8.78 -0.04
CA ARG A 270 -8.04 -10.02 -0.78
C ARG A 270 -8.02 -9.82 -2.29
N GLU A 271 -8.61 -8.73 -2.79
CA GLU A 271 -8.52 -8.35 -4.20
C GLU A 271 -7.07 -8.09 -4.61
N VAL A 272 -6.31 -7.35 -3.80
CA VAL A 272 -4.86 -7.13 -4.02
C VAL A 272 -4.09 -8.46 -4.02
N GLN A 273 -4.43 -9.38 -3.10
CA GLN A 273 -3.81 -10.70 -3.02
C GLN A 273 -4.11 -11.56 -4.26
N ASP A 274 -5.36 -11.58 -4.71
CA ASP A 274 -5.82 -12.33 -5.89
C ASP A 274 -5.21 -11.77 -7.19
N GLU A 275 -5.16 -10.44 -7.34
CA GLU A 275 -4.50 -9.79 -8.48
C GLU A 275 -3.02 -10.12 -8.54
N ALA A 276 -2.36 -10.10 -7.39
CA ALA A 276 -0.93 -10.35 -7.31
C ALA A 276 -0.61 -11.84 -7.54
N ALA A 277 -1.44 -12.75 -7.03
CA ALA A 277 -1.36 -14.18 -7.34
C ALA A 277 -1.57 -14.45 -8.84
N ALA A 278 -2.54 -13.78 -9.47
CA ALA A 278 -2.78 -13.90 -10.91
C ALA A 278 -1.60 -13.40 -11.76
N LYS A 279 -0.94 -12.31 -11.34
CA LYS A 279 0.30 -11.82 -11.99
C LYS A 279 1.44 -12.83 -11.83
N ALA A 280 1.61 -13.39 -10.64
CA ALA A 280 2.64 -14.41 -10.38
C ALA A 280 2.41 -15.68 -11.21
N ALA A 281 1.17 -16.12 -11.37
CA ALA A 281 0.81 -17.29 -12.19
C ALA A 281 1.15 -17.07 -13.67
N LYS A 282 0.80 -15.91 -14.24
CA LYS A 282 1.15 -15.57 -15.64
C LYS A 282 2.67 -15.56 -15.87
N TYR A 283 3.43 -15.10 -14.88
CA TYR A 283 4.90 -15.14 -14.96
C TYR A 283 5.44 -16.57 -14.97
N ALA A 284 4.90 -17.45 -14.13
CA ALA A 284 5.30 -18.85 -14.08
C ALA A 284 5.02 -19.58 -15.41
N GLU A 285 3.87 -19.33 -16.03
CA GLU A 285 3.52 -19.87 -17.35
C GLU A 285 4.46 -19.36 -18.46
N GLY A 286 4.79 -18.07 -18.44
CA GLY A 286 5.73 -17.47 -19.41
C GLY A 286 7.14 -18.05 -19.32
N MET A 287 7.62 -18.37 -18.11
CA MET A 287 8.93 -19.01 -17.92
C MET A 287 8.95 -20.47 -18.37
N ALA A 288 7.88 -21.23 -18.08
CA ALA A 288 7.77 -22.63 -18.52
C ALA A 288 7.77 -22.77 -20.05
N GLY A 289 7.17 -21.81 -20.77
CA GLY A 289 7.19 -21.79 -22.24
C GLY A 289 8.56 -21.48 -22.86
N ALA A 290 9.44 -20.77 -22.14
CA ALA A 290 10.77 -20.42 -22.62
C ALA A 290 11.77 -21.58 -22.56
N GLU A 291 11.58 -22.53 -21.64
CA GLU A 291 12.47 -23.69 -21.47
C GLU A 291 12.23 -24.82 -22.49
N HIS A 292 11.15 -24.77 -23.27
CA HIS A 292 10.80 -25.78 -24.28
C HIS A 292 10.87 -25.28 -25.72
N GLY A 293 11.34 -24.03 -25.94
CA GLY A 293 11.71 -23.59 -27.27
C GLY A 293 12.94 -24.35 -27.76
N GLU A 294 12.72 -25.32 -28.65
CA GLU A 294 13.78 -26.00 -29.41
C GLU A 294 14.82 -24.97 -29.86
N ALA A 295 16.08 -25.20 -29.49
CA ALA A 295 17.19 -24.41 -30.01
C ALA A 295 17.09 -24.45 -31.54
N PRO A 296 17.03 -23.29 -32.24
CA PRO A 296 16.91 -23.29 -33.68
C PRO A 296 18.09 -24.09 -34.24
N GLU A 297 17.80 -25.21 -34.92
CA GLU A 297 18.80 -25.96 -35.66
C GLU A 297 19.51 -24.99 -36.60
N ARG A 298 20.79 -24.74 -36.31
CA ARG A 298 21.69 -23.93 -37.13
C ARG A 298 22.34 -24.78 -38.20
#